data_AF-A0AAD9Q7R4-F1
#
_entry.id   AF-A0AAD9Q7R4-F1
#
_cell.length_a   1.000
_cell.length_b   1.000
_cell.length_c   1.000
_cell.angle_alpha   90.00
_cell.angle_beta   90.00
_cell.angle_gamma   90.00
#
_symmetry.space_group_name_H-M   'P 1'
#
loop_
_entity.id
_entity.type
_entity.pdbx_description
1 polymer ?
#
loop_
_entity_poly.entity_id
_entity_poly.type
_entity_poly.pdbx_seq_one_letter_code
_entity_poly.pdbx_strand_id
1 'polypeptide(L)'
;MRLTRISFKDITNLIQRYSLYQQSCLSIEQFTTFGKTAKPVESFQFGRHELPVRLAHIIREIDLLPKNLLKMPSVELVRSWYVQSFRELLEFQEEDETEEVTNRTKNSPNWMILESRQRNERERFTQNLMSIKHRHDNVVETMAQGIMELRQQEGDDAFHPSIQYFLDRFYMSRISIRMLITQHYAVSNAAYLCEQIYCASPSVEISEVNGA
;
A
#
# COMPACT_ATOMS: atom_id res chain seq x y z
N MET A 1 -21.06 -0.73 10.91
CA MET A 1 -20.69 -1.11 9.54
C MET A 1 -21.09 0.04 8.61
N ARG A 2 -20.14 0.91 8.22
CA ARG A 2 -20.41 1.90 7.16
C ARG A 2 -20.18 1.17 5.83
N LEU A 3 -21.23 0.55 5.30
CA LEU A 3 -21.22 -0.02 3.95
C LEU A 3 -21.59 1.09 2.97
N THR A 4 -20.68 2.04 2.73
CA THR A 4 -20.81 2.94 1.60
C THR A 4 -20.55 2.12 0.34
N ARG A 5 -21.61 1.75 -0.39
CA ARG A 5 -21.48 1.16 -1.74
C ARG A 5 -20.95 2.26 -2.67
N ILE A 6 -19.64 2.43 -2.72
CA ILE A 6 -18.97 3.30 -3.69
C ILE A 6 -19.28 2.74 -5.08
N SER A 7 -19.89 3.55 -5.95
CA SER A 7 -20.16 3.15 -7.34
C SER A 7 -18.86 3.01 -8.13
N PHE A 8 -18.88 2.25 -9.23
CA PHE A 8 -17.72 2.15 -10.13
C PHE A 8 -17.35 3.50 -10.77
N LYS A 9 -18.34 4.38 -11.02
CA LYS A 9 -18.06 5.74 -11.50
C LYS A 9 -17.36 6.57 -10.42
N ASP A 10 -17.73 6.37 -9.17
CA ASP A 10 -17.14 7.07 -8.02
C ASP A 10 -15.71 6.59 -7.78
N ILE A 11 -15.43 5.29 -7.89
CA ILE A 11 -14.06 4.77 -7.68
C ILE A 11 -13.08 5.32 -8.72
N THR A 12 -13.51 5.45 -9.98
CA THR A 12 -12.65 5.99 -11.05
C THR A 12 -12.31 7.46 -10.81
N ASN A 13 -13.29 8.26 -10.39
CA ASN A 13 -13.08 9.67 -10.00
C ASN A 13 -12.16 9.80 -8.78
N LEU A 14 -12.33 8.91 -7.80
CA LEU A 14 -11.46 8.87 -6.62
C LEU A 14 -10.04 8.48 -6.98
N ILE A 15 -9.82 7.46 -7.82
CA ILE A 15 -8.48 7.12 -8.32
C ILE A 15 -7.83 8.33 -9.00
N GLN A 16 -8.57 9.03 -9.86
CA GLN A 16 -8.07 10.25 -10.50
C GLN A 16 -7.70 11.32 -9.48
N ARG A 17 -8.57 11.60 -8.50
CA ARG A 17 -8.31 12.59 -7.45
C ARG A 17 -7.07 12.24 -6.62
N TYR A 18 -6.99 11.00 -6.12
CA TYR A 18 -5.87 10.55 -5.29
C TYR A 18 -4.56 10.51 -6.08
N SER A 19 -4.63 10.32 -7.41
CA SER A 19 -3.45 10.37 -8.26
C SER A 19 -2.86 11.77 -8.52
N LEU A 20 -3.53 12.81 -8.03
CA LEU A 20 -3.01 14.17 -8.05
C LEU A 20 -2.27 14.51 -6.75
N TYR A 21 -2.40 13.69 -5.71
CA TYR A 21 -1.71 13.90 -4.44
C TYR A 21 -0.24 13.48 -4.54
N GLN A 22 0.63 14.19 -3.83
CA GLN A 22 2.05 13.85 -3.81
C GLN A 22 2.31 12.68 -2.85
N GLN A 23 3.15 11.74 -3.27
CA GLN A 23 3.62 10.65 -2.42
C GLN A 23 4.71 11.17 -1.48
N SER A 24 4.63 10.74 -0.22
CA SER A 24 5.66 11.05 0.77
C SER A 24 6.90 10.18 0.55
N CYS A 25 8.04 10.80 0.29
CA CYS A 25 9.32 10.10 0.30
C CYS A 25 9.81 9.92 1.74
N LEU A 26 10.05 8.68 2.16
CA LEU A 26 10.55 8.38 3.51
C LEU A 26 11.99 7.88 3.44
N SER A 27 12.88 8.49 4.21
CA SER A 27 14.26 8.04 4.35
C SER A 27 14.37 6.86 5.32
N ILE A 28 15.46 6.08 5.20
CA ILE A 28 15.76 5.00 6.15
C ILE A 28 15.91 5.56 7.58
N GLU A 29 16.47 6.77 7.73
CA GLU A 29 16.56 7.45 9.03
C GLU A 29 15.18 7.74 9.62
N GLN A 30 14.22 8.20 8.81
CA GLN A 30 12.84 8.42 9.27
C GLN A 30 12.18 7.10 9.68
N PHE A 31 12.35 6.02 8.91
CA PHE A 31 11.81 4.70 9.26
C PHE A 31 12.39 4.15 10.57
N THR A 32 13.71 4.24 10.74
CA THR A 32 14.40 3.72 11.93
C THR A 32 14.12 4.57 13.16
N THR A 33 14.08 5.88 13.04
CA THR A 33 13.72 6.81 14.12
C THR A 33 12.27 6.58 14.54
N PHE A 34 11.35 6.51 13.58
CA PHE A 34 9.96 6.18 13.86
C PHE A 34 9.85 4.84 14.57
N GLY A 35 10.53 3.79 14.08
CA GLY A 35 10.52 2.46 14.69
C GLY A 35 10.93 2.41 16.17
N LYS A 36 11.88 3.26 16.59
CA LYS A 36 12.35 3.33 17.99
C LYS A 36 11.33 3.93 18.96
N THR A 37 10.54 4.90 18.49
CA THR A 37 9.55 5.62 19.31
C THR A 37 8.12 5.41 18.81
N ALA A 38 7.90 4.31 18.09
CA ALA A 38 6.74 4.16 17.23
C ALA A 38 5.44 4.12 18.02
N LYS A 39 4.46 4.94 17.62
CA LYS A 39 3.09 4.81 18.11
C LYS A 39 2.22 4.20 17.01
N PRO A 40 1.51 3.08 17.27
CA PRO A 40 0.60 2.47 16.30
C PRO A 40 -0.45 3.45 15.73
N VAL A 41 -0.86 4.45 16.51
CA VAL A 41 -1.80 5.50 16.07
C VAL A 41 -1.20 6.37 14.96
N GLU A 42 0.05 6.81 15.11
CA GLU A 42 0.74 7.63 14.11
C GLU A 42 0.97 6.82 12.81
N SER A 43 1.34 5.54 12.96
CA SER A 43 1.49 4.61 11.81
C SER A 43 0.17 4.40 11.06
N PHE A 44 -0.95 4.26 11.79
CA PHE A 44 -2.29 4.17 11.21
C PHE A 44 -2.67 5.45 10.46
N GLN A 45 -2.48 6.62 11.08
CA GLN A 45 -2.79 7.90 10.48
C GLN A 45 -1.97 8.16 9.22
N PHE A 46 -0.68 7.83 9.20
CA PHE A 46 0.13 7.93 8.00
C PHE A 46 -0.35 6.95 6.92
N GLY A 47 -0.45 5.66 7.27
CA GLY A 47 -0.79 4.59 6.34
C GLY A 47 -2.15 4.78 5.66
N ARG A 48 -3.18 5.22 6.41
CA ARG A 48 -4.51 5.43 5.85
C ARG A 48 -4.55 6.54 4.81
N HIS A 49 -3.68 7.56 4.87
CA HIS A 49 -3.61 8.61 3.85
C HIS A 49 -2.65 8.26 2.71
N GLU A 50 -1.45 7.77 3.03
CA GLU A 50 -0.38 7.55 2.06
C GLU A 50 -0.66 6.34 1.14
N LEU A 51 -1.17 5.22 1.68
CA LEU A 51 -1.35 4.00 0.90
C LEU A 51 -2.38 4.14 -0.23
N PRO A 52 -3.55 4.78 -0.04
CA PRO A 52 -4.45 5.08 -1.16
C PRO A 52 -3.81 5.91 -2.27
N VAL A 53 -2.98 6.90 -1.92
CA VAL A 53 -2.24 7.72 -2.91
C VAL A 53 -1.31 6.86 -3.75
N ARG A 54 -0.52 5.99 -3.09
CA ARG A 54 0.39 5.09 -3.80
C ARG A 54 -0.33 4.10 -4.69
N LEU A 55 -1.44 3.51 -4.23
CA LEU A 55 -2.24 2.61 -5.06
C LEU A 55 -2.87 3.35 -6.25
N ALA A 56 -3.37 4.59 -6.06
CA ALA A 56 -3.93 5.38 -7.14
C ALA A 56 -2.90 5.70 -8.23
N HIS A 57 -1.66 6.04 -7.86
CA HIS A 57 -0.56 6.22 -8.83
C HIS A 57 -0.30 4.95 -9.62
N ILE A 58 -0.18 3.79 -8.96
CA ILE A 58 0.06 2.53 -9.68
C ILE A 58 -1.09 2.20 -10.63
N ILE A 59 -2.34 2.35 -10.19
CA ILE A 59 -3.51 2.09 -11.06
C ILE A 59 -3.45 2.99 -12.30
N ARG A 60 -3.09 4.27 -12.13
CA ARG A 60 -2.93 5.20 -13.25
C ARG A 60 -1.77 4.86 -14.15
N GLU A 61 -0.64 4.41 -13.61
CA GLU A 61 0.49 3.94 -14.41
C GLU A 61 0.10 2.70 -15.23
N ILE A 62 -0.63 1.74 -14.64
CA ILE A 62 -1.16 0.58 -15.36
C ILE A 62 -2.08 1.06 -16.49
N ASP A 63 -2.99 2.00 -16.22
CA ASP A 63 -3.93 2.54 -17.21
C ASP A 63 -3.26 3.29 -18.38
N LEU A 64 -1.98 3.63 -18.25
CA LEU A 64 -1.17 4.26 -19.30
C LEU A 64 -0.36 3.25 -20.13
N LEU A 65 -0.43 1.95 -19.82
CA LEU A 65 0.20 0.91 -20.62
C LEU A 65 -0.37 0.86 -22.05
N PRO A 66 0.42 0.34 -23.01
CA PRO A 66 -0.07 0.08 -24.36
C PRO A 66 -1.36 -0.74 -24.36
N LYS A 67 -2.33 -0.37 -25.21
CA LYS A 67 -3.68 -0.98 -25.24
C LYS A 67 -3.68 -2.48 -25.54
N ASN A 68 -2.70 -2.97 -26.28
CA ASN A 68 -2.47 -4.39 -26.53
C ASN A 68 -2.10 -5.12 -25.24
N LEU A 69 -1.17 -4.57 -24.45
CA LEU A 69 -0.80 -5.14 -23.15
C LEU A 69 -1.92 -5.05 -22.12
N LEU A 70 -2.65 -3.93 -22.08
CA LEU A 70 -3.78 -3.74 -21.16
C LEU A 70 -4.91 -4.77 -21.33
N LYS A 71 -5.05 -5.35 -22.52
CA LYS A 71 -6.06 -6.38 -22.82
C LYS A 71 -5.62 -7.79 -22.41
N MET A 72 -4.36 -7.97 -22.01
CA MET A 72 -3.87 -9.27 -21.58
C MET A 72 -4.54 -9.65 -20.25
N PRO A 73 -5.15 -10.85 -20.14
CA PRO A 73 -5.96 -11.23 -18.98
C PRO A 73 -5.18 -11.14 -17.67
N SER A 74 -3.88 -11.46 -17.69
CA SER A 74 -3.04 -11.34 -16.49
C SER A 74 -2.83 -9.88 -16.05
N VAL A 75 -2.75 -8.93 -16.99
CA VAL A 75 -2.62 -7.50 -16.68
C VAL A 75 -3.93 -6.95 -16.12
N GLU A 76 -5.06 -7.34 -16.69
CA GLU A 76 -6.39 -6.99 -16.16
C GLU A 76 -6.59 -7.52 -14.73
N LEU A 77 -6.13 -8.75 -14.46
CA LEU A 77 -6.18 -9.36 -13.14
C LEU A 77 -5.36 -8.55 -12.12
N VAL A 78 -4.11 -8.20 -12.45
CA VAL A 78 -3.27 -7.36 -11.58
C VAL A 78 -3.94 -6.02 -11.31
N ARG A 79 -4.46 -5.36 -12.36
CA ARG A 79 -5.21 -4.11 -12.21
C ARG A 79 -6.39 -4.25 -11.25
N SER A 80 -7.15 -5.34 -11.36
CA SER A 80 -8.30 -5.60 -10.48
C SER A 80 -7.89 -5.71 -9.00
N TRP A 81 -6.73 -6.31 -8.70
CA TRP A 81 -6.20 -6.41 -7.34
C TRP A 81 -5.85 -5.05 -6.75
N TYR A 82 -5.23 -4.16 -7.54
CA TYR A 82 -4.93 -2.80 -7.11
C TYR A 82 -6.21 -1.98 -6.88
N VAL A 83 -7.19 -2.05 -7.78
CA VAL A 83 -8.49 -1.35 -7.63
C VAL A 83 -9.25 -1.84 -6.39
N GLN A 84 -9.28 -3.16 -6.16
CA GLN A 84 -9.91 -3.74 -4.97
C GLN A 84 -9.24 -3.24 -3.69
N SER A 85 -7.91 -3.22 -3.67
CA SER A 85 -7.12 -2.78 -2.51
C SER A 85 -7.32 -1.29 -2.23
N PHE A 86 -7.35 -0.47 -3.29
CA PHE A 86 -7.66 0.95 -3.17
C PHE A 86 -9.05 1.17 -2.57
N ARG A 87 -10.07 0.47 -3.08
CA ARG A 87 -11.44 0.56 -2.56
C ARG A 87 -11.53 0.19 -1.08
N GLU A 88 -10.87 -0.88 -0.67
CA GLU A 88 -10.87 -1.32 0.73
C GLU A 88 -10.19 -0.31 1.67
N LEU A 89 -9.10 0.33 1.24
CA LEU A 89 -8.44 1.37 2.05
C LEU A 89 -9.28 2.64 2.19
N LEU A 90 -10.18 2.92 1.24
CA LEU A 90 -11.08 4.06 1.32
C LEU A 90 -12.09 3.94 2.47
N GLU A 91 -12.34 2.73 2.99
CA GLU A 91 -13.21 2.53 4.16
C GLU A 91 -12.65 3.18 5.44
N PHE A 92 -11.35 3.51 5.46
CA PHE A 92 -10.64 4.08 6.60
C PHE A 92 -10.31 5.57 6.44
N GLN A 93 -10.84 6.23 5.40
CA GLN A 93 -10.75 7.69 5.30
C GLN A 93 -11.70 8.34 6.30
N GLU A 94 -11.20 9.27 7.10
CA GLU A 94 -12.05 10.16 7.87
C GLU A 94 -12.60 11.27 6.95
N GLU A 95 -13.83 11.71 7.20
CA GLU A 95 -14.28 13.03 6.77
C GLU A 95 -13.63 14.03 7.72
N ASP A 96 -12.55 14.70 7.28
CA ASP A 96 -11.83 15.80 7.95
C ASP A 96 -12.25 16.06 9.41
N GLU A 97 -11.85 15.17 10.33
CA GLU A 97 -12.02 15.44 11.77
C GLU A 97 -10.97 16.49 12.15
N THR A 98 -11.41 17.75 12.21
CA THR A 98 -10.60 18.88 12.67
C THR A 98 -10.00 18.58 14.06
N GLU A 99 -8.76 19.03 14.29
CA GLU A 99 -8.00 18.83 15.54
C GLU A 99 -8.77 19.25 16.82
N GLU A 100 -9.82 20.07 16.69
CA GLU A 100 -10.73 20.41 17.79
C GLU A 100 -11.54 19.22 18.34
N VAL A 101 -11.88 18.23 17.51
CA VAL A 101 -12.70 17.06 17.89
C VAL A 101 -11.90 16.11 18.78
N THR A 102 -10.63 15.90 18.48
CA THR A 102 -9.71 15.03 19.25
C THR A 102 -9.47 15.58 20.66
N ASN A 103 -9.40 16.91 20.81
CA ASN A 103 -9.22 17.56 22.12
C ASN A 103 -10.50 17.54 22.98
N ARG A 104 -11.70 17.63 22.39
CA ARG A 104 -12.98 17.46 23.12
C ARG A 104 -13.21 16.01 23.58
N THR A 105 -12.68 15.04 22.84
CA THR A 105 -12.85 13.60 23.10
C THR A 105 -12.25 13.17 24.45
N LYS A 106 -11.10 13.73 24.86
CA LYS A 106 -10.45 13.41 26.14
C LYS A 106 -11.21 13.92 27.37
N ASN A 107 -12.02 14.97 27.21
CA ASN A 107 -12.87 15.52 28.27
C ASN A 107 -14.34 15.03 28.17
N SER A 108 -14.63 14.12 27.24
CA SER A 108 -15.97 13.55 27.07
C SER A 108 -16.26 12.52 28.17
N PRO A 109 -17.47 12.51 28.76
CA PRO A 109 -17.90 11.42 29.66
C PRO A 109 -17.83 10.03 29.00
N ASN A 110 -17.70 9.98 27.67
CA ASN A 110 -17.70 8.77 26.87
C ASN A 110 -16.32 8.41 26.26
N TRP A 111 -15.22 8.97 26.78
CA TRP A 111 -13.87 8.81 26.23
C TRP A 111 -13.45 7.34 26.09
N MET A 112 -13.84 6.47 27.02
CA MET A 112 -13.53 5.03 26.99
C MET A 112 -14.18 4.31 25.80
N ILE A 113 -15.42 4.68 25.43
CA ILE A 113 -16.08 4.12 24.24
C ILE A 113 -15.42 4.63 22.96
N LEU A 114 -14.99 5.90 22.94
CA LEU A 114 -14.31 6.48 21.77
C LEU A 114 -12.93 5.84 21.55
N GLU A 115 -12.16 5.63 22.63
CA GLU A 115 -10.84 4.98 22.55
C GLU A 115 -10.96 3.52 22.09
N SER A 116 -11.91 2.76 22.63
CA SER A 116 -12.15 1.37 22.19
C SER A 116 -12.57 1.29 20.72
N ARG A 117 -13.37 2.26 20.24
CA ARG A 117 -13.78 2.35 18.83
C ARG A 117 -12.60 2.62 17.91
N GLN A 118 -11.73 3.57 18.28
CA GLN A 118 -10.51 3.88 17.53
C GLN A 118 -9.53 2.69 17.54
N ARG A 119 -9.40 1.98 18.67
CA ARG A 119 -8.57 0.76 18.73
C ARG A 119 -9.07 -0.30 17.76
N ASN A 120 -10.37 -0.60 17.77
CA ASN A 120 -10.98 -1.57 16.86
C ASN A 120 -10.81 -1.17 15.38
N GLU A 121 -10.87 0.12 15.06
CA GLU A 121 -10.61 0.59 13.69
C GLU A 121 -9.16 0.36 13.26
N ARG A 122 -8.18 0.64 14.13
CA ARG A 122 -6.76 0.36 13.85
C ARG A 122 -6.47 -1.13 13.67
N GLU A 123 -7.12 -1.98 14.46
CA GLU A 123 -7.01 -3.44 14.31
C GLU A 123 -7.59 -3.89 12.97
N ARG A 124 -8.79 -3.41 12.60
CA ARG A 124 -9.39 -3.67 11.28
C ARG A 124 -8.52 -3.20 10.13
N PHE A 125 -7.89 -2.04 10.27
CA PHE A 125 -6.96 -1.52 9.27
C PHE A 125 -5.74 -2.43 9.13
N THR A 126 -5.13 -2.84 10.24
CA THR A 126 -3.98 -3.76 10.25
C THR A 126 -4.33 -5.07 9.53
N GLN A 127 -5.51 -5.65 9.81
CA GLN A 127 -5.97 -6.87 9.13
C GLN A 127 -6.26 -6.65 7.65
N ASN A 128 -6.81 -5.48 7.28
CA ASN A 128 -7.02 -5.12 5.89
C ASN A 128 -5.68 -5.00 5.12
N LEU A 129 -4.67 -4.38 5.73
CA LEU A 129 -3.33 -4.29 5.14
C LEU A 129 -2.69 -5.68 4.91
N MET A 130 -2.87 -6.60 5.84
CA MET A 130 -2.39 -7.99 5.67
C MET A 130 -3.10 -8.70 4.52
N SER A 131 -4.41 -8.48 4.38
CA SER A 131 -5.19 -9.02 3.27
C SER A 131 -4.73 -8.44 1.93
N ILE A 132 -4.44 -7.13 1.88
CA ILE A 132 -3.88 -6.46 0.70
C ILE A 132 -2.50 -7.02 0.37
N LYS A 133 -1.61 -7.14 1.36
CA LYS A 133 -0.27 -7.73 1.16
C LYS A 133 -0.37 -9.12 0.53
N HIS A 134 -1.24 -9.97 1.07
CA HIS A 134 -1.43 -11.34 0.58
C HIS A 134 -1.98 -11.39 -0.85
N ARG A 135 -3.03 -10.59 -1.13
CA ARG A 135 -3.60 -10.45 -2.48
C ARG A 135 -2.54 -10.06 -3.52
N HIS A 136 -1.54 -9.29 -3.09
CA HIS A 136 -0.47 -8.80 -3.96
C HIS A 136 0.76 -9.70 -4.03
N ASP A 137 0.76 -10.87 -3.38
CA ASP A 137 1.95 -11.74 -3.32
C ASP A 137 2.40 -12.17 -4.72
N ASN A 138 1.46 -12.56 -5.59
CA ASN A 138 1.74 -13.08 -6.95
C ASN A 138 1.77 -12.00 -8.06
N VAL A 139 1.81 -10.71 -7.71
CA VAL A 139 1.75 -9.61 -8.70
C VAL A 139 2.91 -9.66 -9.70
N VAL A 140 4.10 -10.10 -9.28
CA VAL A 140 5.28 -10.12 -10.16
C VAL A 140 5.12 -11.20 -11.21
N GLU A 141 4.77 -12.41 -10.75
CA GLU A 141 4.54 -13.60 -11.56
C GLU A 141 3.39 -13.38 -12.54
N THR A 142 2.27 -12.81 -12.07
CA THR A 142 1.12 -12.51 -12.92
C THR A 142 1.42 -11.40 -13.93
N MET A 143 2.13 -10.34 -13.54
CA MET A 143 2.53 -9.30 -14.51
C MET A 143 3.48 -9.87 -15.57
N ALA A 144 4.43 -10.73 -15.18
CA ALA A 144 5.32 -11.42 -16.12
C ALA A 144 4.52 -12.31 -17.09
N GLN A 145 3.51 -13.03 -16.60
CA GLN A 145 2.60 -13.80 -17.43
C GLN A 145 1.86 -12.91 -18.45
N GLY A 146 1.46 -11.70 -18.08
CA GLY A 146 0.86 -10.73 -19.01
C GLY A 146 1.80 -10.29 -20.14
N ILE A 147 3.10 -10.18 -19.86
CA ILE A 147 4.11 -9.93 -20.90
C ILE A 147 4.29 -11.14 -21.81
N MET A 148 4.26 -12.35 -21.26
CA MET A 148 4.32 -13.59 -22.06
C MET A 148 3.10 -13.74 -22.97
N GLU A 149 1.90 -13.44 -22.47
CA GLU A 149 0.66 -13.41 -23.25
C GLU A 149 0.78 -12.45 -24.45
N LEU A 150 1.32 -11.24 -24.21
CA LEU A 150 1.54 -10.26 -25.27
C LEU A 150 2.52 -10.79 -26.34
N ARG A 151 3.66 -11.33 -25.91
CA ARG A 151 4.68 -11.88 -26.84
C ARG A 151 4.15 -13.06 -27.64
N GLN A 152 3.32 -13.90 -27.03
CA GLN A 152 2.69 -15.02 -27.73
C GLN A 152 1.71 -14.54 -28.82
N GLN A 153 1.00 -13.43 -28.57
CA GLN A 153 0.01 -12.91 -29.51
C GLN A 153 0.63 -12.07 -30.64
N GLU A 154 1.64 -11.25 -30.34
CA GLU A 154 2.16 -10.22 -31.26
C GLU A 154 3.64 -10.42 -31.65
N GLY A 155 4.31 -11.44 -31.11
CA GLY A 155 5.73 -11.70 -31.31
C GLY A 155 6.64 -10.96 -30.32
N ASP A 156 7.94 -11.26 -30.35
CA ASP A 156 8.91 -10.69 -29.40
C ASP A 156 9.09 -9.17 -29.55
N ASP A 157 8.91 -8.64 -30.76
CA ASP A 157 8.99 -7.20 -31.06
C ASP A 157 7.85 -6.38 -30.40
N ALA A 158 6.82 -7.04 -29.87
CA ALA A 158 5.77 -6.40 -29.10
C ALA A 158 6.27 -5.83 -27.76
N PHE A 159 7.43 -6.30 -27.28
CA PHE A 159 8.05 -5.78 -26.06
C PHE A 159 8.78 -4.45 -26.33
N HIS A 160 8.04 -3.35 -26.24
CA HIS A 160 8.58 -2.01 -26.43
C HIS A 160 9.36 -1.51 -25.19
N PRO A 161 10.46 -0.73 -25.35
CA PRO A 161 11.22 -0.16 -24.22
C PRO A 161 10.39 0.64 -23.20
N SER A 162 9.26 1.22 -23.62
CA SER A 162 8.32 1.89 -22.70
C SER A 162 7.68 0.94 -21.68
N ILE A 163 7.54 -0.34 -22.03
CA ILE A 163 7.07 -1.38 -21.10
C ILE A 163 8.12 -1.60 -20.01
N GLN A 164 9.41 -1.66 -20.36
CA GLN A 164 10.48 -1.76 -19.36
C GLN A 164 10.48 -0.57 -18.40
N TYR A 165 10.38 0.65 -18.93
CA TYR A 165 10.29 1.86 -18.10
C TYR A 165 9.08 1.84 -17.13
N PHE A 166 7.94 1.32 -17.58
CA PHE A 166 6.80 1.08 -16.71
C PHE A 166 7.12 0.03 -15.64
N LEU A 167 7.68 -1.13 -16.02
CA LEU A 167 7.95 -2.23 -15.09
C LEU A 167 8.90 -1.81 -13.97
N ASP A 168 9.93 -1.03 -14.28
CA ASP A 168 10.87 -0.51 -13.28
C ASP A 168 10.15 0.33 -12.22
N ARG A 169 9.29 1.26 -12.66
CA ARG A 169 8.49 2.10 -11.76
C ARG A 169 7.43 1.32 -11.00
N PHE A 170 6.75 0.40 -11.68
CA PHE A 170 5.73 -0.47 -11.12
C PHE A 170 6.30 -1.31 -9.98
N TYR A 171 7.45 -1.96 -10.19
CA TYR A 171 8.06 -2.79 -9.16
C TYR A 171 8.68 -1.98 -8.03
N MET A 172 9.27 -0.81 -8.29
CA MET A 172 9.71 0.10 -7.22
C MET A 172 8.55 0.59 -6.36
N SER A 173 7.43 0.95 -6.98
CA SER A 173 6.23 1.37 -6.27
C SER A 173 5.66 0.24 -5.40
N ARG A 174 5.61 -0.99 -5.92
CA ARG A 174 5.19 -2.18 -5.16
C ARG A 174 6.11 -2.47 -3.96
N ILE A 175 7.43 -2.40 -4.14
CA ILE A 175 8.40 -2.57 -3.05
C ILE A 175 8.11 -1.53 -1.96
N SER A 176 7.89 -0.28 -2.34
CA SER A 176 7.60 0.80 -1.40
C SER A 176 6.31 0.57 -0.59
N ILE A 177 5.24 0.08 -1.23
CA ILE A 177 3.96 -0.24 -0.57
C ILE A 177 4.14 -1.42 0.39
N ARG A 178 4.83 -2.48 -0.04
CA ARG A 178 5.14 -3.63 0.83
C ARG A 178 5.98 -3.21 2.04
N MET A 179 6.94 -2.30 1.86
CA MET A 179 7.75 -1.74 2.95
C MET A 179 6.86 -1.04 3.98
N LEU A 180 5.95 -0.16 3.53
CA LEU A 180 5.02 0.55 4.43
C LEU A 180 4.08 -0.40 5.18
N ILE A 181 3.48 -1.36 4.48
CA ILE A 181 2.56 -2.32 5.09
C ILE A 181 3.30 -3.19 6.12
N THR A 182 4.52 -3.64 5.79
CA THR A 182 5.33 -4.49 6.67
C THR A 182 5.76 -3.71 7.92
N GLN A 183 6.23 -2.47 7.76
CA GLN A 183 6.59 -1.59 8.88
C GLN A 183 5.38 -1.33 9.78
N HIS A 184 4.21 -1.02 9.20
CA HIS A 184 2.99 -0.79 9.97
C HIS A 184 2.61 -2.02 10.78
N TYR A 185 2.56 -3.20 10.14
CA TYR A 185 2.27 -4.45 10.82
C TYR A 185 3.25 -4.70 11.97
N ALA A 186 4.52 -4.36 11.76
CA ALA A 186 5.55 -4.58 12.76
C ALA A 186 5.41 -3.68 14.00
N VAL A 187 5.14 -2.40 13.79
CA VAL A 187 4.87 -1.45 14.86
C VAL A 187 3.59 -1.82 15.61
N SER A 188 2.53 -2.23 14.89
CA SER A 188 1.24 -2.57 15.49
C SER A 188 1.28 -3.87 16.31
N ASN A 189 2.20 -4.78 15.99
CA ASN A 189 2.36 -6.08 16.67
C ASN A 189 3.72 -6.22 17.36
N ALA A 190 4.35 -5.13 17.79
CA ALA A 190 5.71 -5.15 18.35
C ALA A 190 5.89 -6.14 19.52
N ALA A 191 4.83 -6.43 20.29
CA ALA A 191 4.86 -7.48 21.33
C ALA A 191 5.04 -8.90 20.75
N TYR A 192 4.51 -9.17 19.55
CA TYR A 192 4.63 -10.44 18.82
C TYR A 192 5.94 -10.55 18.02
N LEU A 193 6.49 -9.42 17.56
CA LEU A 193 7.73 -9.42 16.78
C LEU A 193 9.00 -9.38 17.62
N CYS A 194 8.93 -8.98 18.88
CA CYS A 194 10.02 -9.24 19.82
C CYS A 194 10.31 -10.76 19.93
N GLU A 195 9.32 -11.62 19.65
CA GLU A 195 9.47 -13.08 19.58
C GLU A 195 9.84 -13.62 18.19
N GLN A 196 9.44 -12.97 17.08
CA GLN A 196 9.63 -13.54 15.73
C GLN A 196 10.60 -12.80 14.80
N ILE A 197 10.81 -11.50 14.96
CA ILE A 197 11.46 -10.67 13.94
C ILE A 197 12.32 -9.59 14.61
N TYR A 198 13.53 -9.97 15.00
CA TYR A 198 14.68 -9.09 15.19
C TYR A 198 15.10 -8.47 13.82
N CYS A 199 14.24 -7.66 13.17
CA CYS A 199 14.57 -6.92 11.94
C CYS A 199 15.05 -5.48 12.18
N ALA A 200 15.51 -5.19 13.39
CA ALA A 200 16.50 -4.17 13.62
C ALA A 200 17.65 -4.81 14.39
N SER A 201 18.38 -5.72 13.74
CA SER A 201 19.68 -6.14 14.26
C SER A 201 20.58 -4.89 14.33
N PRO A 202 21.05 -4.45 15.51
CA PRO A 202 21.95 -3.33 15.61
C PRO A 202 23.38 -3.77 15.28
N SER A 203 23.59 -4.32 14.08
CA SER A 203 24.88 -4.53 13.40
C SER A 203 24.63 -5.36 12.14
N VAL A 204 24.46 -4.68 11.00
CA VAL A 204 24.63 -5.36 9.71
C VAL A 204 26.14 -5.50 9.52
N GLU A 205 26.70 -6.66 9.82
CA GLU A 205 28.07 -6.99 9.38
C GLU A 205 28.05 -7.18 7.87
N ILE A 206 28.63 -6.23 7.14
CA ILE A 206 28.89 -6.37 5.71
C ILE A 206 30.13 -7.24 5.58
N SER A 207 29.96 -8.54 5.32
CA SER A 207 31.08 -9.38 4.87
C SER A 207 31.30 -9.11 3.39
N GLU A 208 32.50 -8.66 3.01
CA GLU A 208 32.92 -8.60 1.61
C GLU A 208 32.84 -10.00 1.00
N VAL A 209 31.86 -10.21 0.10
CA VAL A 209 31.88 -11.36 -0.80
C VAL A 209 32.81 -10.99 -1.94
N ASN A 210 34.10 -11.19 -1.74
CA ASN A 210 35.07 -11.13 -2.82
C ASN A 210 34.80 -12.31 -3.74
N GLY A 211 34.20 -12.03 -4.90
CA GLY A 211 33.97 -12.98 -5.97
C GLY A 211 35.31 -13.48 -6.52
N ALA A 212 35.54 -14.78 -6.44
CA ALA A 212 36.58 -15.49 -7.20
C ALA A 212 36.05 -15.88 -8.58
#